data_AF-A0A6J3LJ85-F1
#
_entry.id   AF-A0A6J3LJ85-F1
#
_cell.length_a   1.000
_cell.length_b   1.000
_cell.length_c   1.000
_cell.angle_alpha   90.00
_cell.angle_beta   90.00
_cell.angle_gamma   90.00
#
_symmetry.space_group_name_H-M   'P 1'
#
loop_
_entity.id
_entity.type
_entity.pdbx_description
1 polymer ?
#
loop_
_entity_poly.entity_id
_entity_poly.type
_entity_poly.pdbx_seq_one_letter_code
_entity_poly.pdbx_strand_id
1 'polypeptide(L)'
;MSTLTRMRLMYGGGILRGKIFHIFDRRSISAPALKKNKMGKLTQEEREKDLKPLLSNGWSVQQNRDAIYKEFLFKNFNQAFGFMTKVALQAEKMDHHPEWFNVYNKVNITLSSHDVNGLSQRDVKLASFIDKAAKVGEN
;
A
#
# COMPACT_ATOMS: atom_id res chain seq x y z
N MET A 1 -1.04 -70.63 3.65
CA MET A 1 -0.61 -70.77 5.06
C MET A 1 -0.77 -69.39 5.70
N SER A 2 -1.72 -69.22 6.64
CA SER A 2 -1.49 -69.20 8.10
C SER A 2 -0.62 -67.99 8.54
N THR A 3 -1.00 -67.15 9.50
CA THR A 3 -1.89 -67.40 10.67
C THR A 3 -2.66 -66.13 11.08
N LEU A 4 -3.87 -66.30 11.65
CA LEU A 4 -4.63 -65.23 12.31
C LEU A 4 -4.14 -64.98 13.74
N THR A 5 -4.16 -63.72 14.19
CA THR A 5 -4.41 -63.40 15.61
C THR A 5 -5.40 -62.25 15.71
N ARG A 6 -6.57 -62.51 16.31
CA ARG A 6 -7.68 -61.57 16.51
C ARG A 6 -7.84 -61.36 18.01
N MET A 7 -7.69 -60.14 18.51
CA MET A 7 -8.05 -59.82 19.89
C MET A 7 -9.34 -59.00 19.91
N ARG A 8 -10.38 -59.55 20.54
CA ARG A 8 -11.71 -58.97 20.68
C ARG A 8 -11.99 -58.80 22.18
N LEU A 9 -12.15 -57.56 22.64
CA LEU A 9 -12.87 -57.31 23.90
C LEU A 9 -14.35 -57.03 23.60
N MET A 10 -15.22 -57.38 24.54
CA MET A 10 -16.66 -57.19 24.57
C MET A 10 -17.07 -56.76 26.00
N TYR A 11 -18.36 -56.42 26.19
CA TYR A 11 -18.99 -55.83 27.40
C TYR A 11 -18.62 -54.34 27.61
N GLY A 12 -19.54 -53.36 27.77
CA GLY A 12 -21.02 -53.31 27.69
C GLY A 12 -21.48 -51.83 27.70
N GLY A 13 -22.76 -51.43 27.70
CA GLY A 13 -24.01 -52.20 27.59
C GLY A 13 -25.18 -51.59 28.40
N GLY A 14 -25.92 -50.60 27.87
CA GLY A 14 -27.02 -49.95 28.61
C GLY A 14 -27.63 -48.68 27.98
N ILE A 15 -28.95 -48.71 27.83
CA ILE A 15 -29.90 -47.78 27.20
C ILE A 15 -30.20 -46.54 28.09
N LEU A 16 -30.40 -45.31 27.56
CA LEU A 16 -31.64 -44.49 27.71
C LEU A 16 -31.58 -43.01 27.22
N ARG A 17 -32.81 -42.52 26.94
CA ARG A 17 -33.29 -41.24 26.39
C ARG A 17 -32.80 -39.91 27.03
N GLY A 18 -32.62 -38.90 26.18
CA GLY A 18 -33.48 -37.69 26.18
C GLY A 18 -32.95 -36.35 26.71
N LYS A 19 -33.68 -35.27 26.36
CA LYS A 19 -33.47 -33.81 26.60
C LYS A 19 -32.46 -33.18 25.62
N ILE A 20 -32.86 -32.39 24.61
CA ILE A 20 -33.50 -31.05 24.65
C ILE A 20 -32.71 -30.08 25.52
N PHE A 21 -32.03 -29.09 24.89
CA PHE A 21 -32.17 -27.66 25.22
C PHE A 21 -31.37 -26.75 24.25
N HIS A 22 -31.95 -25.56 24.02
CA HIS A 22 -31.38 -24.32 23.42
C HIS A 22 -30.84 -24.29 21.99
N ILE A 23 -31.74 -23.79 21.13
CA ILE A 23 -31.50 -22.92 19.98
C ILE A 23 -30.32 -21.96 20.22
N PHE A 24 -29.31 -22.02 19.35
CA PHE A 24 -28.51 -20.85 18.98
C PHE A 24 -28.69 -20.62 17.48
N ASP A 25 -29.60 -19.72 17.14
CA ASP A 25 -29.74 -19.14 15.81
C ASP A 25 -28.44 -18.39 15.47
N ARG A 26 -27.52 -19.07 14.76
CA ARG A 26 -26.34 -18.44 14.15
C ARG A 26 -26.80 -17.57 12.99
N ARG A 27 -27.38 -16.41 13.31
CA ARG A 27 -27.42 -15.29 12.38
C ARG A 27 -25.99 -14.91 12.08
N SER A 28 -25.52 -15.33 10.91
CA SER A 28 -24.30 -14.84 10.32
C SER A 28 -24.48 -13.35 10.04
N ILE A 29 -24.15 -12.51 11.02
CA ILE A 29 -23.99 -11.07 10.82
C ILE A 29 -22.79 -10.92 9.88
N SER A 30 -23.07 -10.81 8.59
CA SER A 30 -22.07 -10.52 7.58
C SER A 30 -21.48 -9.15 7.90
N ALA A 31 -20.22 -9.11 8.33
CA ALA A 31 -19.48 -7.87 8.38
C ALA A 31 -19.55 -7.20 6.99
N PRO A 32 -19.80 -5.89 6.89
CA PRO A 32 -19.94 -5.22 5.60
C PRO A 32 -18.65 -5.40 4.82
N ALA A 33 -18.76 -5.97 3.61
CA ALA A 33 -17.61 -6.18 2.75
C ALA A 33 -16.96 -4.82 2.44
N LEU A 34 -15.73 -4.64 2.91
CA LEU A 34 -14.91 -3.48 2.56
C LEU A 34 -14.81 -3.39 1.04
N LYS A 35 -15.48 -2.40 0.44
CA LYS A 35 -15.36 -2.12 -1.00
C LYS A 35 -13.89 -1.90 -1.30
N LYS A 36 -13.29 -2.84 -2.04
CA LYS A 36 -11.90 -2.77 -2.49
C LYS A 36 -11.84 -1.67 -3.56
N ASN A 37 -11.66 -0.43 -3.11
CA ASN A 37 -11.61 0.72 -3.99
C ASN A 37 -10.50 0.51 -5.03
N LYS A 38 -10.81 0.65 -6.33
CA LYS A 38 -9.78 1.05 -7.29
C LYS A 38 -9.13 2.31 -6.70
N MET A 39 -7.80 2.43 -6.78
CA MET A 39 -7.09 3.62 -6.29
C MET A 39 -7.41 4.79 -7.22
N GLY A 40 -8.56 5.41 -6.96
CA GLY A 40 -9.10 6.54 -7.71
C GLY A 40 -8.32 7.82 -7.46
N LYS A 41 -8.81 8.87 -8.09
CA LYS A 41 -8.41 10.24 -7.84
C LYS A 41 -8.71 10.64 -6.39
N LEU A 42 -7.78 11.29 -5.71
CA LEU A 42 -7.93 11.71 -4.32
C LEU A 42 -9.14 12.64 -4.15
N THR A 43 -9.97 12.33 -3.16
CA THR A 43 -11.04 13.20 -2.66
C THR A 43 -10.48 14.45 -1.98
N GLN A 44 -11.33 15.44 -1.70
CA GLN A 44 -10.92 16.67 -1.01
C GLN A 44 -10.38 16.38 0.41
N GLU A 45 -11.07 15.53 1.17
CA GLU A 45 -10.65 15.12 2.53
C GLU A 45 -9.29 14.39 2.52
N GLU A 46 -9.08 13.48 1.55
CA GLU A 46 -7.77 12.83 1.36
C GLU A 46 -6.69 13.84 0.98
N ARG A 47 -6.97 14.85 0.15
CA ARG A 47 -5.99 15.89 -0.20
C ARG A 47 -5.56 16.70 1.02
N GLU A 48 -6.51 17.17 1.81
CA GLU A 48 -6.25 17.94 3.03
C GLU A 48 -5.45 17.16 4.08
N LYS A 49 -5.71 15.85 4.19
CA LYS A 49 -5.01 14.95 5.11
C LYS A 49 -3.65 14.51 4.59
N ASP A 50 -3.58 14.00 3.37
CA ASP A 50 -2.43 13.23 2.86
C ASP A 50 -1.43 14.11 2.10
N LEU A 51 -1.84 15.24 1.50
CA LEU A 51 -0.90 16.18 0.88
C LEU A 51 -0.27 17.13 1.89
N LYS A 52 -0.96 17.50 2.98
CA LYS A 52 -0.47 18.48 3.97
C LYS A 52 0.97 18.20 4.46
N PRO A 53 1.38 16.96 4.81
CA PRO A 53 2.77 16.67 5.18
C PRO A 53 3.77 16.88 4.03
N LEU A 54 3.38 16.58 2.80
CA LEU A 54 4.21 16.79 1.60
C LEU A 54 4.39 18.27 1.31
N LEU A 55 3.31 19.06 1.42
CA LEU A 55 3.36 20.52 1.24
C LEU A 55 4.25 21.18 2.30
N SER A 56 4.18 20.74 3.56
CA SER A 56 5.12 21.18 4.61
C SER A 56 6.58 20.79 4.35
N ASN A 57 6.83 19.73 3.56
CA ASN A 57 8.15 19.34 3.10
C ASN A 57 8.56 19.99 1.76
N GLY A 58 7.87 21.04 1.30
CA GLY A 58 8.24 21.79 0.09
C GLY A 58 7.79 21.16 -1.24
N TRP A 59 6.85 20.20 -1.23
CA TRP A 59 6.07 19.90 -2.43
C TRP A 59 5.06 21.02 -2.69
N SER A 60 4.65 21.23 -3.93
CA SER A 60 3.59 22.16 -4.33
C SER A 60 2.59 21.49 -5.27
N VAL A 61 1.34 21.96 -5.27
CA VAL A 61 0.34 21.55 -6.28
C VAL A 61 0.53 22.42 -7.52
N GLN A 62 0.54 21.81 -8.72
CA GLN A 62 0.64 22.56 -9.97
C GLN A 62 -0.68 23.30 -10.28
N GLN A 63 -0.58 24.53 -10.80
CA GLN A 63 -1.76 25.36 -11.09
C GLN A 63 -2.60 24.83 -12.26
N ASN A 64 -1.94 24.31 -13.31
CA ASN A 64 -2.58 23.95 -14.58
C ASN A 64 -2.79 22.44 -14.75
N ARG A 65 -2.44 21.63 -13.74
CA ARG A 65 -2.52 20.17 -13.77
C ARG A 65 -2.74 19.63 -12.36
N ASP A 66 -3.57 18.60 -12.23
CA ASP A 66 -3.72 17.89 -10.96
C ASP A 66 -2.51 16.96 -10.69
N ALA A 67 -1.43 17.59 -10.25
CA ALA A 67 -0.13 16.99 -10.01
C ALA A 67 0.56 17.70 -8.83
N ILE A 68 1.47 17.00 -8.16
CA ILE A 68 2.40 17.59 -7.19
C ILE A 68 3.81 17.67 -7.77
N TYR A 69 4.55 18.70 -7.37
CA TYR A 69 5.87 19.00 -7.87
C TYR A 69 6.84 19.31 -6.74
N LYS A 70 8.11 18.95 -6.91
CA LYS A 70 9.21 19.38 -6.03
C LYS A 70 10.55 19.39 -6.76
N GLU A 71 11.41 20.33 -6.40
CA GLU A 71 12.82 20.36 -6.81
C GLU A 71 13.70 19.85 -5.67
N PHE A 72 14.69 19.02 -6.01
CA PHE A 72 15.70 18.47 -5.11
C PHE A 72 17.09 18.93 -5.57
N LEU A 73 17.92 19.38 -4.64
CA LEU A 73 19.28 19.86 -4.91
C LEU A 73 20.27 19.04 -4.08
N PHE A 74 21.28 18.49 -4.73
CA PHE A 74 22.31 17.63 -4.15
C PHE A 74 23.69 18.29 -4.24
N LYS A 75 24.75 17.68 -3.67
CA LYS A 75 26.12 18.22 -3.76
C LYS A 75 26.72 18.09 -5.18
N ASN A 76 26.37 17.03 -5.90
CA ASN A 76 26.89 16.71 -7.23
C ASN A 76 25.97 15.71 -7.97
N PHE A 77 26.30 15.42 -9.23
CA PHE A 77 25.55 14.45 -10.06
C PHE A 77 25.54 13.02 -9.49
N ASN A 78 26.62 12.56 -8.84
CA ASN A 78 26.69 11.20 -8.30
C ASN A 78 25.64 10.98 -7.20
N GLN A 79 25.52 11.92 -6.26
CA GLN A 79 24.46 11.91 -5.24
C GLN A 79 23.06 11.99 -5.87
N ALA A 80 22.85 12.90 -6.84
CA ALA A 80 21.57 13.05 -7.53
C ALA A 80 21.14 11.75 -8.24
N PHE A 81 22.05 11.12 -8.99
CA PHE A 81 21.76 9.90 -9.72
C PHE A 81 21.61 8.67 -8.80
N GLY A 82 22.35 8.61 -7.68
CA GLY A 82 22.15 7.62 -6.62
C GLY A 82 20.79 7.75 -5.93
N PHE A 83 20.29 8.98 -5.73
CA PHE A 83 18.91 9.24 -5.31
C PHE A 83 17.90 8.78 -6.38
N MET A 84 18.08 9.19 -7.64
CA MET A 84 17.21 8.79 -8.75
C MET A 84 17.11 7.26 -8.87
N THR A 85 18.22 6.54 -8.69
CA THR A 85 18.26 5.07 -8.74
C THR A 85 17.38 4.44 -7.67
N LYS A 86 17.41 4.95 -6.42
CA LYS A 86 16.52 4.50 -5.33
C LYS A 86 15.04 4.75 -5.67
N VAL A 87 14.73 5.89 -6.28
CA VAL A 87 13.36 6.25 -6.70
C VAL A 87 12.88 5.33 -7.83
N ALA A 88 13.72 5.05 -8.83
CA ALA A 88 13.39 4.14 -9.94
C ALA A 88 13.06 2.72 -9.43
N LEU A 89 13.87 2.15 -8.53
CA LEU A 89 13.60 0.84 -7.94
C LEU A 89 12.27 0.78 -7.16
N GLN A 90 11.89 1.87 -6.50
CA GLN A 90 10.60 1.94 -5.81
C GLN A 90 9.43 2.18 -6.77
N ALA A 91 9.63 2.96 -7.84
CA ALA A 91 8.64 3.19 -8.90
C ALA A 91 8.26 1.88 -9.59
N GLU A 92 9.24 1.08 -10.00
CA GLU A 92 9.04 -0.28 -10.56
C GLU A 92 8.26 -1.17 -9.60
N LYS A 93 8.64 -1.20 -8.32
CA LYS A 93 7.94 -1.98 -7.28
C LYS A 93 6.49 -1.52 -7.06
N MET A 94 6.17 -0.27 -7.38
CA MET A 94 4.83 0.31 -7.22
C MET A 94 3.98 0.26 -8.49
N ASP A 95 4.56 -0.08 -9.64
CA ASP A 95 3.99 0.16 -10.97
C ASP A 95 3.45 1.61 -11.09
N HIS A 96 4.31 2.56 -10.70
CA HIS A 96 3.99 3.99 -10.69
C HIS A 96 5.24 4.85 -10.84
N HIS A 97 5.37 5.52 -11.98
CA HIS A 97 6.59 6.20 -12.39
C HIS A 97 6.50 7.72 -12.24
N PRO A 98 7.59 8.41 -11.85
CA PRO A 98 7.64 9.86 -11.82
C PRO A 98 7.85 10.44 -13.23
N GLU A 99 7.31 11.64 -13.46
CA GLU A 99 7.85 12.53 -14.49
C GLU A 99 9.00 13.33 -13.86
N TRP A 100 10.18 13.34 -14.48
CA TRP A 100 11.31 14.09 -13.94
C TRP A 100 12.23 14.70 -14.99
N PHE A 101 13.00 15.69 -14.54
CA PHE A 101 14.06 16.33 -15.29
C PHE A 101 15.28 16.49 -14.38
N ASN A 102 16.47 16.15 -14.86
CA ASN A 102 17.72 16.26 -14.12
C ASN A 102 18.76 17.06 -14.90
N VAL A 103 19.41 17.99 -14.22
CA VAL A 103 20.61 18.69 -14.71
C VAL A 103 21.63 18.67 -13.60
N TYR A 104 22.72 17.92 -13.80
CA TYR A 104 23.80 17.75 -12.84
C TYR A 104 23.28 17.38 -11.43
N ASN A 105 23.40 18.27 -10.44
CA ASN A 105 23.01 18.04 -9.06
C ASN A 105 21.55 18.39 -8.74
N LYS A 106 20.74 18.77 -9.73
CA LYS A 106 19.35 19.21 -9.56
C LYS A 106 18.38 18.21 -10.17
N VAL A 107 17.35 17.80 -9.42
CA VAL A 107 16.31 16.86 -9.89
C VAL A 107 14.93 17.47 -9.62
N ASN A 108 14.19 17.71 -10.70
CA ASN A 108 12.84 18.26 -10.70
C ASN A 108 11.87 17.10 -10.90
N ILE A 109 10.92 16.87 -9.97
CA ILE A 109 9.98 15.75 -10.01
C ILE A 109 8.55 16.25 -10.03
N THR A 110 7.73 15.71 -10.93
CA THR A 110 6.27 15.84 -10.98
C THR A 110 5.62 14.47 -10.80
N LEU A 111 4.56 14.39 -10.01
CA LEU A 111 3.77 13.17 -9.79
C LEU A 111 2.29 13.41 -10.07
N SER A 112 1.69 12.54 -10.88
CA SER A 112 0.27 12.48 -11.21
C SER A 112 -0.05 11.07 -11.76
N SER A 113 -1.25 10.56 -11.51
CA SER A 113 -1.68 9.25 -12.02
C SER A 113 -2.50 9.42 -13.31
N HIS A 114 -1.94 8.98 -14.45
CA HIS A 114 -2.55 9.16 -15.77
C HIS A 114 -3.89 8.41 -15.94
N ASP A 115 -4.01 7.21 -15.39
CA ASP A 115 -5.20 6.34 -15.48
C ASP A 115 -6.44 6.87 -14.75
N VAL A 116 -6.25 7.78 -13.78
CA VAL A 116 -7.33 8.50 -13.08
C VAL A 116 -7.32 10.00 -13.37
N ASN A 117 -6.49 10.45 -14.33
CA ASN A 117 -6.29 11.84 -14.72
C ASN A 117 -6.15 12.80 -13.53
N GLY A 118 -5.21 12.52 -12.63
CA GLY A 118 -4.95 13.35 -11.46
C GLY A 118 -4.20 12.65 -10.34
N LEU A 119 -4.13 13.30 -9.19
CA LEU A 119 -3.47 12.74 -8.00
C LEU A 119 -4.23 11.52 -7.46
N SER A 120 -3.51 10.45 -7.14
CA SER A 120 -4.00 9.26 -6.44
C SER A 120 -3.16 8.94 -5.21
N GLN A 121 -3.58 7.93 -4.45
CA GLN A 121 -2.80 7.40 -3.31
C GLN A 121 -1.44 6.81 -3.72
N ARG A 122 -1.15 6.58 -5.01
CA ARG A 122 0.20 6.20 -5.47
C ARG A 122 1.16 7.39 -5.46
N ASP A 123 0.70 8.57 -5.90
CA ASP A 123 1.50 9.79 -5.92
C ASP A 123 1.94 10.18 -4.51
N VAL A 124 1.02 10.14 -3.54
CA VAL A 124 1.31 10.39 -2.12
C VAL A 124 2.38 9.43 -1.58
N LYS A 125 2.24 8.13 -1.87
CA LYS A 125 3.17 7.08 -1.39
C LYS A 125 4.55 7.24 -2.01
N LEU A 126 4.62 7.55 -3.32
CA LEU A 126 5.89 7.74 -4.01
C LEU A 126 6.57 9.04 -3.55
N ALA A 127 5.85 10.15 -3.41
CA ALA A 127 6.36 11.40 -2.84
C ALA A 127 6.93 11.19 -1.42
N SER A 128 6.20 10.46 -0.58
CA SER A 128 6.63 10.12 0.79
C SER A 128 7.87 9.22 0.83
N PHE A 129 8.10 8.39 -0.18
CA PHE A 129 9.33 7.63 -0.34
C PHE A 129 10.47 8.51 -0.85
N ILE A 130 10.22 9.36 -1.85
CA ILE A 130 11.19 10.28 -2.44
C ILE A 130 11.77 11.20 -1.35
N ASP A 131 10.93 11.78 -0.49
CA ASP A 131 11.37 12.61 0.65
C ASP A 131 12.30 11.86 1.62
N LYS A 132 12.09 10.54 1.81
CA LYS A 132 12.97 9.69 2.63
C LYS A 132 14.27 9.35 1.89
N ALA A 133 14.20 9.08 0.59
CA ALA A 133 15.35 8.75 -0.23
C ALA A 133 16.33 9.93 -0.36
N ALA A 134 15.81 11.16 -0.41
CA ALA A 134 16.60 12.39 -0.46
C ALA A 134 17.44 12.59 0.81
N LYS A 135 16.84 12.46 2.00
CA LYS A 135 17.50 12.67 3.31
C LYS A 135 18.68 11.73 3.58
N VAL A 136 18.74 10.58 2.92
CA VAL A 136 19.85 9.61 3.06
C VAL A 136 21.09 10.03 2.25
N GLY A 137 20.99 11.06 1.39
CA GLY A 137 22.09 11.54 0.53
C GLY A 137 22.87 12.75 1.06
N GLU A 138 22.52 13.28 2.24
CA GLU A 138 23.11 14.52 2.79
C GLU A 138 24.35 14.29 3.68
N ASN A 139 24.77 13.03 3.87
CA ASN A 139 25.98 12.63 4.61
C ASN A 139 27.22 12.58 3.71
#